data_AF-A0A0F9M6Z6-F1
#
_entry.id   AF-A0A0F9M6Z6-F1
#
_cell.length_a   1.000
_cell.length_b   1.000
_cell.length_c   1.000
_cell.angle_alpha   90.00
_cell.angle_beta   90.00
_cell.angle_gamma   90.00
#
_symmetry.space_group_name_H-M   'P 1'
#
loop_
_entity.id
_entity.type
_entity.pdbx_description
1 polymer ?
#
loop_
_entity_poly.entity_id
_entity_poly.type
_entity_poly.pdbx_seq_one_letter_code
_entity_poly.pdbx_strand_id
1 'polypeptide(L)'
;IIMAVGIKPEIKLAKESGLVLNSRGYIIVNKFMVTSDPHIYAVGDAIQTFQYQTKEPIAIALAGPANKQGRIAADNIAGKKVEYKGILGTSVVKVFDATVAIVGFTEKQLKKKTIKYEKVFVHPNNHAGYYPGATPITIKLLFKVPSGKVLGAQAVGGSGSEKRIDVISTVIKFGGTVFDLEELELTYAPPYSSAKDPVNMAGFVASNFLRGDLPLKQWHNISEFVKDNGIILDVRTEREHEARKIEGSVNIPIHELRNRLNELSKKKPIIVYCEVGYRSYLAIRILMQHGFDDIYELTGGFKLYEIAVAKTEDIVAACGSSESIIEEFIKEKSTESGDFLEVDCSGLTCPGPLNAMIKSLEALPENRKLKVYATDPGFKSSVEAYSKLNEAVNLISLDKQEGKLVAILEKTQPIVEEIIPIKKKTRAEIRGTHAPPISDISIEVLYERLETEDEPPLLIDVRTPQEYYRGHIKNTRLIPLGDLLSNTDVIKEYKDREMVAICHSGSRSMMAAQILARSGFRDIRNLTGGMMMWQRKGYPIKHGKK
;
A
#
# COMPACT_ATOMS: atom_id res chain seq x y z
N ILE A 1 15.32 5.34 -14.09
CA ILE A 1 14.81 3.97 -13.77
C ILE A 1 15.53 3.52 -12.51
N ILE A 2 14.81 3.06 -11.48
CA ILE A 2 15.40 2.42 -10.29
C ILE A 2 15.16 0.92 -10.42
N MET A 3 16.21 0.11 -10.37
CA MET A 3 16.11 -1.36 -10.47
C MET A 3 16.22 -2.00 -9.09
N ALA A 4 15.15 -2.63 -8.61
CA ALA A 4 15.06 -3.25 -7.29
C ALA A 4 14.46 -4.67 -7.35
N VAL A 5 15.11 -5.57 -8.10
CA VAL A 5 14.62 -6.94 -8.38
C VAL A 5 15.22 -8.02 -7.47
N GLY A 6 15.89 -7.61 -6.39
CA GLY A 6 16.61 -8.48 -5.46
C GLY A 6 18.13 -8.35 -5.57
N ILE A 7 18.84 -9.14 -4.78
CA ILE A 7 20.31 -9.11 -4.68
C ILE A 7 20.92 -10.49 -4.98
N LYS A 8 22.22 -10.49 -5.27
CA LYS A 8 23.06 -11.69 -5.33
C LYS A 8 24.19 -11.57 -4.29
N PRO A 9 24.63 -12.68 -3.68
CA PRO A 9 25.74 -12.65 -2.74
C PRO A 9 27.04 -12.27 -3.46
N GLU A 10 27.89 -11.47 -2.82
CA GLU A 10 29.26 -11.21 -3.27
C GLU A 10 30.12 -12.42 -2.87
N ILE A 11 30.66 -13.13 -3.87
CA ILE A 11 31.34 -14.42 -3.66
C ILE A 11 32.63 -14.58 -4.46
N LYS A 12 33.14 -13.52 -5.09
CA LYS A 12 34.32 -13.65 -5.96
C LYS A 12 35.48 -14.28 -5.20
N LEU A 13 35.80 -13.72 -4.03
CA LEU A 13 36.88 -14.19 -3.16
C LEU A 13 36.64 -15.62 -2.65
N ALA A 14 35.43 -15.93 -2.21
CA ALA A 14 35.08 -17.25 -1.69
C ALA A 14 35.20 -18.33 -2.77
N LYS A 15 34.74 -18.03 -4.00
CA LYS A 15 34.83 -18.95 -5.14
C LYS A 15 36.28 -19.17 -5.58
N GLU A 16 37.05 -18.10 -5.72
CA GLU A 16 38.47 -18.17 -6.12
C GLU A 16 39.34 -18.90 -5.07
N SER A 17 38.95 -18.83 -3.80
CA SER A 17 39.63 -19.54 -2.70
C SER A 17 39.17 -21.00 -2.53
N GLY A 18 38.25 -21.50 -3.36
CA GLY A 18 37.77 -22.88 -3.29
C GLY A 18 36.82 -23.19 -2.13
N LEU A 19 36.20 -22.17 -1.51
CA LEU A 19 35.23 -22.39 -0.43
C LEU A 19 33.94 -23.05 -0.95
N VAL A 20 33.31 -23.87 -0.11
CA VAL A 20 32.06 -24.55 -0.46
C VAL A 20 30.91 -23.54 -0.54
N LEU A 21 30.28 -23.48 -1.72
CA LEU A 21 29.11 -22.66 -2.01
C LEU A 21 27.87 -23.54 -2.26
N ASN A 22 26.68 -23.02 -1.99
CA ASN A 22 25.44 -23.70 -2.39
C ASN A 22 25.16 -23.50 -3.90
N SER A 23 24.12 -24.16 -4.41
CA SER A 23 23.70 -24.06 -5.82
C SER A 23 23.26 -22.66 -6.28
N ARG A 24 23.02 -21.73 -5.33
CA ARG A 24 22.65 -20.33 -5.58
C ARG A 24 23.82 -19.37 -5.36
N GLY A 25 25.03 -19.89 -5.12
CA GLY A 25 26.24 -19.10 -4.92
C GLY A 25 26.39 -18.46 -3.54
N TYR A 26 25.71 -18.94 -2.50
CA TYR A 26 25.94 -18.47 -1.12
C TYR A 26 27.01 -19.32 -0.43
N ILE A 27 27.85 -18.67 0.39
CA ILE A 27 28.91 -19.33 1.16
C ILE A 27 28.27 -20.18 2.26
N ILE A 28 28.56 -21.48 2.30
CA ILE A 28 28.03 -22.36 3.35
C ILE A 28 28.87 -22.19 4.61
N VAL A 29 28.21 -21.87 5.73
CA VAL A 29 28.85 -21.80 7.04
C VAL A 29 28.18 -22.74 8.05
N ASN A 30 28.95 -23.20 9.02
CA ASN A 30 28.43 -23.96 10.15
C ASN A 30 27.80 -23.04 11.21
N LYS A 31 27.33 -23.62 12.32
CA LYS A 31 26.72 -22.87 13.45
C LYS A 31 27.66 -21.88 14.16
N PHE A 32 28.96 -21.95 13.91
CA PHE A 32 29.98 -21.05 14.46
C PHE A 32 30.42 -19.96 13.47
N MET A 33 29.74 -19.84 12.32
CA MET A 33 30.07 -18.91 11.22
C MET A 33 31.39 -19.23 10.50
N VAL A 34 31.90 -20.46 10.66
CA VAL A 34 33.09 -20.97 9.96
C VAL A 34 32.68 -21.57 8.62
N THR A 35 33.47 -21.30 7.59
CA THR A 35 33.29 -21.84 6.23
C THR A 35 33.77 -23.30 6.13
N SER A 36 34.00 -23.81 4.91
CA SER A 36 34.68 -25.09 4.71
C SER A 36 36.17 -25.07 5.11
N ASP A 37 36.77 -23.89 5.20
CA ASP A 37 38.11 -23.69 5.75
C ASP A 37 38.00 -23.28 7.25
N PRO A 38 38.71 -23.96 8.17
CA PRO A 38 38.60 -23.70 9.61
C PRO A 38 39.14 -22.32 10.05
N HIS A 39 39.93 -21.65 9.20
CA HIS A 39 40.50 -20.33 9.46
C HIS A 39 39.70 -19.19 8.84
N ILE A 40 38.73 -19.49 7.96
CA ILE A 40 37.92 -18.49 7.27
C ILE A 40 36.50 -18.47 7.84
N TYR A 41 36.10 -17.31 8.32
CA TYR A 41 34.73 -17.00 8.76
C TYR A 41 34.00 -16.19 7.69
N ALA A 42 32.69 -16.40 7.58
CA ALA A 42 31.83 -15.60 6.71
C ALA A 42 30.52 -15.28 7.43
N VAL A 43 30.00 -14.07 7.22
CA VAL A 43 28.78 -13.55 7.84
C VAL A 43 28.00 -12.67 6.86
N GLY A 44 26.79 -12.29 7.21
CA GLY A 44 25.98 -11.32 6.47
C GLY A 44 25.30 -11.90 5.23
N ASP A 45 25.08 -11.05 4.23
CA ASP A 45 24.21 -11.35 3.09
C ASP A 45 24.82 -12.39 2.12
N ALA A 46 26.12 -12.66 2.23
CA ALA A 46 26.84 -13.60 1.38
C ALA A 46 26.66 -15.08 1.79
N ILE A 47 26.14 -15.35 3.00
CA ILE A 47 26.14 -16.71 3.56
C ILE A 47 24.79 -17.43 3.45
N GLN A 48 24.87 -18.76 3.37
CA GLN A 48 23.78 -19.67 3.71
C GLN A 48 23.96 -20.12 5.16
N THR A 49 22.90 -19.94 5.95
CA THR A 49 22.79 -20.44 7.32
C THR A 49 21.54 -21.32 7.43
N PHE A 50 20.87 -21.36 8.58
CA PHE A 50 19.69 -22.18 8.81
C PHE A 50 18.51 -21.39 9.41
N GLN A 51 17.30 -21.78 9.00
CA GLN A 51 16.05 -21.24 9.52
C GLN A 51 15.86 -21.69 10.98
N TYR A 52 15.43 -20.77 11.84
CA TYR A 52 15.43 -21.00 13.30
C TYR A 52 14.56 -22.19 13.75
N GLN A 53 13.36 -22.34 13.20
CA GLN A 53 12.36 -23.34 13.59
C GLN A 53 12.60 -24.71 12.95
N THR A 54 12.96 -24.77 11.66
CA THR A 54 13.15 -26.05 10.93
C THR A 54 14.59 -26.51 10.84
N LYS A 55 15.55 -25.62 11.12
CA LYS A 55 17.00 -25.83 10.92
C LYS A 55 17.41 -26.10 9.47
N GLU A 56 16.48 -25.97 8.53
CA GLU A 56 16.76 -26.12 7.11
C GLU A 56 17.64 -24.97 6.59
N PRO A 57 18.46 -25.22 5.56
CA PRO A 57 19.30 -24.19 4.98
C PRO A 57 18.51 -23.00 4.41
N ILE A 58 18.97 -21.79 4.68
CA ILE A 58 18.33 -20.55 4.22
C ILE A 58 19.35 -19.44 4.01
N ALA A 59 19.06 -18.54 3.07
CA ALA A 59 19.79 -17.30 2.84
C ALA A 59 18.78 -16.16 2.80
N ILE A 60 18.95 -15.19 3.70
CA ILE A 60 18.11 -13.99 3.82
C ILE A 60 19.04 -12.83 4.14
N ALA A 61 18.94 -11.76 3.35
CA ALA A 61 19.73 -10.55 3.52
C ALA A 61 18.99 -9.56 4.44
N LEU A 62 19.45 -9.46 5.69
CA LEU A 62 18.88 -8.59 6.71
C LEU A 62 19.99 -8.13 7.66
N ALA A 63 19.99 -6.83 7.99
CA ALA A 63 21.01 -6.21 8.81
C ALA A 63 21.07 -6.77 10.25
N GLY A 64 19.92 -7.05 10.88
CA GLY A 64 19.87 -7.58 12.25
C GLY A 64 20.61 -8.92 12.39
N PRO A 65 20.29 -9.94 11.56
CA PRO A 65 21.07 -11.17 11.44
C PRO A 65 22.57 -10.94 11.15
N ALA A 66 22.92 -10.09 10.19
CA ALA A 66 24.32 -9.82 9.84
C ALA A 66 25.13 -9.31 11.04
N ASN A 67 24.59 -8.36 11.80
CA ASN A 67 25.22 -7.83 13.02
C ASN A 67 25.41 -8.91 14.09
N LYS A 68 24.40 -9.76 14.32
CA LYS A 68 24.48 -10.87 15.29
C LYS A 68 25.51 -11.91 14.86
N GLN A 69 25.56 -12.24 13.58
CA GLN A 69 26.53 -13.17 13.01
C GLN A 69 27.95 -12.64 13.17
N GLY A 70 28.20 -11.36 12.88
CA GLY A 70 29.50 -10.72 13.09
C GLY A 70 29.97 -10.78 14.54
N ARG A 71 29.08 -10.47 15.50
CA ARG A 71 29.37 -10.61 16.94
C ARG A 71 29.75 -12.05 17.32
N ILE A 72 29.02 -13.03 16.78
CA ILE A 72 29.27 -14.46 17.05
C ILE A 72 30.58 -14.92 16.43
N ALA A 73 30.89 -14.49 15.20
CA ALA A 73 32.16 -14.78 14.55
C ALA A 73 33.33 -14.22 15.38
N ALA A 74 33.22 -12.99 15.89
CA ALA A 74 34.23 -12.40 16.78
C ALA A 74 34.42 -13.21 18.08
N ASP A 75 33.33 -13.62 18.73
CA ASP A 75 33.41 -14.48 19.93
C ASP A 75 34.07 -15.84 19.62
N ASN A 76 33.84 -16.39 18.42
CA ASN A 76 34.44 -17.67 17.99
C ASN A 76 35.91 -17.55 17.62
N ILE A 77 36.31 -16.45 16.97
CA ILE A 77 37.72 -16.10 16.75
C ILE A 77 38.45 -16.01 18.10
N ALA A 78 37.79 -15.48 19.14
CA ALA A 78 38.32 -15.42 20.50
C ALA A 78 38.20 -16.73 21.31
N GLY A 79 37.79 -17.85 20.68
CA GLY A 79 37.77 -19.17 21.32
C GLY A 79 36.54 -19.48 22.20
N LYS A 80 35.50 -18.62 22.22
CA LYS A 80 34.34 -18.78 23.12
C LYS A 80 33.30 -19.82 22.69
N LYS A 81 33.39 -20.38 21.47
CA LYS A 81 32.49 -21.42 20.93
C LYS A 81 30.99 -21.06 21.04
N VAL A 82 30.62 -19.86 20.60
CA VAL A 82 29.24 -19.36 20.56
C VAL A 82 28.53 -19.80 19.28
N GLU A 83 27.36 -20.42 19.43
CA GLU A 83 26.55 -20.86 18.30
C GLU A 83 25.54 -19.79 17.83
N TYR A 84 25.50 -19.56 16.52
CA TYR A 84 24.34 -18.94 15.89
C TYR A 84 23.15 -19.90 15.94
N LYS A 85 21.99 -19.42 16.38
CA LYS A 85 20.80 -20.28 16.57
C LYS A 85 19.88 -20.35 15.35
N GLY A 86 20.20 -19.60 14.29
CA GLY A 86 19.42 -19.52 13.06
C GLY A 86 18.58 -18.25 12.97
N ILE A 87 17.99 -18.04 11.79
CA ILE A 87 17.24 -16.84 11.42
C ILE A 87 15.72 -17.06 11.42
N LEU A 88 14.97 -16.11 11.98
CA LEU A 88 13.50 -16.09 11.93
C LEU A 88 12.95 -15.35 10.71
N GLY A 89 13.72 -14.43 10.13
CA GLY A 89 13.27 -13.61 9.01
C GLY A 89 12.34 -12.46 9.43
N THR A 90 12.48 -11.96 10.66
CA THR A 90 11.75 -10.77 11.13
C THR A 90 12.14 -9.55 10.30
N SER A 91 11.17 -8.90 9.66
CA SER A 91 11.40 -7.69 8.88
C SER A 91 10.19 -6.75 8.91
N VAL A 92 10.44 -5.47 8.62
CA VAL A 92 9.43 -4.41 8.59
C VAL A 92 9.76 -3.44 7.45
N VAL A 93 8.71 -2.89 6.82
CA VAL A 93 8.82 -1.85 5.80
C VAL A 93 7.71 -0.81 5.99
N LYS A 94 8.05 0.45 5.75
CA LYS A 94 7.08 1.55 5.66
C LYS A 94 6.59 1.64 4.22
N VAL A 95 5.28 1.58 4.03
CA VAL A 95 4.62 1.71 2.73
C VAL A 95 3.62 2.85 2.83
N PHE A 96 4.04 4.05 2.39
CA PHE A 96 3.29 5.29 2.64
C PHE A 96 3.01 5.47 4.14
N ASP A 97 1.75 5.50 4.55
CA ASP A 97 1.31 5.62 5.94
C ASP A 97 1.20 4.28 6.67
N ALA A 98 1.33 3.16 5.94
CA ALA A 98 1.22 1.83 6.51
C ALA A 98 2.58 1.30 6.98
N THR A 99 2.56 0.59 8.10
CA THR A 99 3.65 -0.29 8.52
C THR A 99 3.29 -1.72 8.16
N VAL A 100 4.16 -2.40 7.42
CA VAL A 100 4.02 -3.82 7.07
C VAL A 100 5.17 -4.59 7.71
N ALA A 101 4.84 -5.55 8.57
CA ALA A 101 5.82 -6.33 9.32
C ALA A 101 5.52 -7.83 9.22
N ILE A 102 6.57 -8.65 9.28
CA ILE A 102 6.48 -10.11 9.17
C ILE A 102 7.51 -10.80 10.07
N VAL A 103 7.17 -11.98 10.57
CA VAL A 103 8.11 -12.92 11.20
C VAL A 103 7.77 -14.36 10.85
N GLY A 104 8.80 -15.22 10.74
CA GLY A 104 8.62 -16.66 10.56
C GLY A 104 8.16 -17.03 9.16
N PHE A 105 7.34 -18.07 9.07
CA PHE A 105 6.88 -18.59 7.77
C PHE A 105 5.66 -17.87 7.23
N THR A 106 5.60 -17.76 5.90
CA THR A 106 4.40 -17.43 5.12
C THR A 106 3.62 -18.69 4.75
N GLU A 107 2.33 -18.55 4.43
CA GLU A 107 1.55 -19.66 3.86
C GLU A 107 2.18 -20.28 2.62
N LYS A 108 2.75 -19.48 1.72
CA LYS A 108 3.40 -19.98 0.50
C LYS A 108 4.59 -20.88 0.83
N GLN A 109 5.32 -20.58 1.89
CA GLN A 109 6.41 -21.43 2.39
C GLN A 109 5.87 -22.67 3.09
N LEU A 110 4.82 -22.54 3.90
CA LEU A 110 4.22 -23.68 4.60
C LEU A 110 3.55 -24.67 3.65
N LYS A 111 2.88 -24.23 2.58
CA LYS A 111 2.29 -25.12 1.57
C LYS A 111 3.33 -25.98 0.83
N LYS A 112 4.56 -25.47 0.68
CA LYS A 112 5.69 -26.24 0.13
C LYS A 112 6.26 -27.25 1.14
N LYS A 113 5.85 -27.16 2.39
CA LYS A 113 6.26 -28.02 3.48
C LYS A 113 5.11 -28.96 3.81
N THR A 114 5.42 -30.17 4.25
CA THR A 114 4.41 -31.13 4.73
C THR A 114 3.95 -30.80 6.17
N ILE A 115 3.90 -29.52 6.54
CA ILE A 115 3.51 -29.05 7.87
C ILE A 115 2.03 -28.70 7.83
N LYS A 116 1.21 -29.43 8.60
CA LYS A 116 -0.19 -29.08 8.82
C LYS A 116 -0.26 -27.81 9.66
N TYR A 117 -0.91 -26.78 9.13
CA TYR A 117 -1.05 -25.47 9.75
C TYR A 117 -2.46 -24.93 9.59
N GLU A 118 -2.82 -23.96 10.42
CA GLU A 118 -4.00 -23.11 10.25
C GLU A 118 -3.59 -21.63 10.37
N LYS A 119 -4.48 -20.73 9.92
CA LYS A 119 -4.33 -19.29 10.02
C LYS A 119 -5.58 -18.61 10.55
N VAL A 120 -5.36 -17.56 11.34
CA VAL A 120 -6.41 -16.65 11.80
C VAL A 120 -6.07 -15.21 11.47
N PHE A 121 -7.11 -14.38 11.37
CA PHE A 121 -6.99 -12.95 11.13
C PHE A 121 -7.73 -12.18 12.20
N VAL A 122 -7.12 -11.12 12.71
CA VAL A 122 -7.74 -10.18 13.64
C VAL A 122 -7.50 -8.74 13.19
N HIS A 123 -8.45 -7.85 13.45
CA HIS A 123 -8.40 -6.43 13.07
C HIS A 123 -8.53 -5.46 14.26
N PRO A 124 -7.76 -5.62 15.35
CA PRO A 124 -7.83 -4.74 16.51
C PRO A 124 -7.19 -3.37 16.24
N ASN A 125 -7.45 -2.40 17.10
CA ASN A 125 -6.74 -1.12 17.06
C ASN A 125 -5.33 -1.23 17.66
N ASN A 126 -4.44 -0.33 17.26
CA ASN A 126 -3.10 -0.20 17.82
C ASN A 126 -3.09 0.15 19.31
N HIS A 127 -4.11 0.85 19.81
CA HIS A 127 -4.36 1.14 21.21
C HIS A 127 -5.86 1.31 21.49
N ALA A 128 -6.24 1.71 22.71
CA ALA A 128 -7.63 1.85 23.12
C ALA A 128 -8.41 2.79 22.19
N GLY A 129 -9.57 2.34 21.70
CA GLY A 129 -10.34 3.06 20.68
C GLY A 129 -10.96 4.38 21.14
N TYR A 130 -11.14 4.56 22.45
CA TYR A 130 -11.61 5.83 23.02
C TYR A 130 -10.48 6.87 23.17
N TYR A 131 -9.22 6.46 23.03
CA TYR A 131 -8.08 7.37 23.09
C TYR A 131 -7.80 7.92 21.67
N PRO A 132 -7.51 9.22 21.52
CA PRO A 132 -7.28 9.82 20.20
C PRO A 132 -6.15 9.15 19.41
N GLY A 133 -6.30 9.03 18.09
CA GLY A 133 -5.26 8.50 17.19
C GLY A 133 -5.25 6.98 17.03
N ALA A 134 -6.28 6.27 17.52
CA ALA A 134 -6.38 4.83 17.36
C ALA A 134 -6.51 4.46 15.88
N THR A 135 -5.63 3.57 15.41
CA THR A 135 -5.63 3.08 14.02
C THR A 135 -5.73 1.56 13.99
N PRO A 136 -6.45 0.97 13.02
CA PRO A 136 -6.58 -0.47 12.93
C PRO A 136 -5.25 -1.13 12.50
N ILE A 137 -5.01 -2.31 13.06
CA ILE A 137 -3.94 -3.23 12.67
C ILE A 137 -4.61 -4.54 12.25
N THR A 138 -4.23 -5.06 11.10
CA THR A 138 -4.58 -6.42 10.69
C THR A 138 -3.42 -7.34 11.02
N ILE A 139 -3.67 -8.37 11.83
CA ILE A 139 -2.69 -9.42 12.12
C ILE A 139 -3.19 -10.71 11.51
N LYS A 140 -2.32 -11.37 10.73
CA LYS A 140 -2.46 -12.75 10.31
C LYS A 140 -1.49 -13.60 11.10
N LEU A 141 -2.00 -14.58 11.83
CA LEU A 141 -1.21 -15.52 12.63
C LEU A 141 -1.24 -16.91 12.00
N LEU A 142 -0.09 -17.57 11.90
CA LEU A 142 0.07 -18.92 11.36
C LEU A 142 0.58 -19.85 12.46
N PHE A 143 -0.09 -20.98 12.66
CA PHE A 143 0.27 -21.92 13.73
C PHE A 143 0.09 -23.38 13.30
N LYS A 144 0.84 -24.28 13.95
CA LYS A 144 0.81 -25.72 13.68
C LYS A 144 -0.42 -26.35 14.32
N VAL A 145 -1.08 -27.26 13.60
CA VAL A 145 -2.20 -28.06 14.13
C VAL A 145 -1.73 -29.50 14.38
N PRO A 146 -2.07 -30.14 15.51
CA PRO A 146 -2.90 -29.62 16.61
C PRO A 146 -2.12 -28.86 17.70
N SER A 147 -0.80 -28.79 17.63
CA SER A 147 0.02 -28.37 18.78
C SER A 147 -0.06 -26.88 19.14
N GLY A 148 -0.65 -26.04 18.28
CA GLY A 148 -0.72 -24.60 18.47
C GLY A 148 0.63 -23.87 18.36
N LYS A 149 1.71 -24.53 17.96
CA LYS A 149 3.05 -23.90 17.88
C LYS A 149 3.02 -22.75 16.87
N VAL A 150 3.47 -21.56 17.26
CA VAL A 150 3.45 -20.40 16.37
C VAL A 150 4.50 -20.58 15.27
N LEU A 151 4.07 -20.47 14.01
CA LEU A 151 4.89 -20.69 12.81
C LEU A 151 5.34 -19.37 12.17
N GLY A 152 4.51 -18.35 12.23
CA GLY A 152 4.79 -17.03 11.69
C GLY A 152 3.62 -16.07 11.88
N ALA A 153 3.87 -14.79 11.64
CA ALA A 153 2.85 -13.76 11.68
C ALA A 153 3.15 -12.63 10.68
N GLN A 154 2.10 -11.96 10.25
CA GLN A 154 2.15 -10.78 9.38
C GLN A 154 1.24 -9.72 9.99
N ALA A 155 1.69 -8.47 10.04
CA ALA A 155 0.91 -7.34 10.51
C ALA A 155 0.96 -6.20 9.49
N VAL A 156 -0.20 -5.59 9.23
CA VAL A 156 -0.32 -4.39 8.38
C VAL A 156 -1.31 -3.41 9.00
N GLY A 157 -0.95 -2.14 9.04
CA GLY A 157 -1.81 -1.09 9.54
C GLY A 157 -1.03 0.13 10.00
N GLY A 158 -1.56 0.83 10.99
CA GLY A 158 -0.89 1.97 11.59
C GLY A 158 0.30 1.59 12.48
N SER A 159 0.78 2.59 13.22
CA SER A 159 1.89 2.45 14.18
C SER A 159 1.62 1.33 15.19
N GLY A 160 2.66 0.63 15.61
CA GLY A 160 2.56 -0.49 16.53
C GLY A 160 2.29 -1.83 15.85
N SER A 161 2.27 -1.91 14.52
CA SER A 161 2.25 -3.18 13.77
C SER A 161 3.56 -3.95 14.01
N GLU A 162 4.69 -3.25 13.98
CA GLU A 162 6.02 -3.73 14.30
C GLU A 162 6.13 -4.22 15.75
N LYS A 163 5.54 -3.49 16.73
CA LYS A 163 5.49 -3.91 18.14
C LYS A 163 4.89 -5.31 18.30
N ARG A 164 3.80 -5.60 17.58
CA ARG A 164 3.12 -6.91 17.66
C ARG A 164 3.96 -8.01 17.05
N ILE A 165 4.65 -7.71 15.94
CA ILE A 165 5.57 -8.66 15.32
C ILE A 165 6.78 -8.94 16.20
N ASP A 166 7.31 -7.96 16.94
CA ASP A 166 8.40 -8.17 17.90
C ASP A 166 7.99 -9.08 19.08
N VAL A 167 6.79 -8.88 19.62
CA VAL A 167 6.22 -9.76 20.67
C VAL A 167 6.05 -11.19 20.13
N ILE A 168 5.42 -11.36 18.97
CA ILE A 168 5.20 -12.69 18.38
C ILE A 168 6.54 -13.35 17.99
N SER A 169 7.51 -12.58 17.49
CA SER A 169 8.87 -13.04 17.21
C SER A 169 9.54 -13.63 18.45
N THR A 170 9.34 -12.99 19.61
CA THR A 170 9.83 -13.48 20.90
C THR A 170 9.18 -14.81 21.29
N VAL A 171 7.86 -14.94 21.12
CA VAL A 171 7.15 -16.20 21.40
C VAL A 171 7.64 -17.33 20.49
N ILE A 172 7.80 -17.07 19.19
CA ILE A 172 8.37 -18.05 18.24
C ILE A 172 9.80 -18.42 18.66
N LYS A 173 10.60 -17.44 19.12
CA LYS A 173 11.97 -17.68 19.58
C LYS A 173 12.01 -18.68 20.73
N PHE A 174 11.11 -18.56 21.70
CA PHE A 174 11.04 -19.50 22.83
C PHE A 174 10.24 -20.79 22.51
N GLY A 175 9.81 -20.97 21.27
CA GLY A 175 9.09 -22.16 20.84
C GLY A 175 7.65 -22.22 21.33
N GLY A 176 7.10 -21.08 21.73
CA GLY A 176 5.75 -20.94 22.27
C GLY A 176 4.64 -21.23 21.26
N THR A 177 3.44 -21.25 21.79
CA THR A 177 2.19 -21.64 21.17
C THR A 177 1.20 -20.48 21.18
N VAL A 178 0.06 -20.66 20.53
CA VAL A 178 -1.04 -19.69 20.57
C VAL A 178 -1.63 -19.53 21.97
N PHE A 179 -1.48 -20.54 22.84
CA PHE A 179 -1.93 -20.48 24.23
C PHE A 179 -1.06 -19.52 25.05
N ASP A 180 0.26 -19.50 24.80
CA ASP A 180 1.15 -18.52 25.42
C ASP A 180 0.77 -17.08 25.02
N LEU A 181 0.30 -16.87 23.77
CA LEU A 181 -0.16 -15.54 23.32
C LEU A 181 -1.38 -15.03 24.10
N GLU A 182 -2.26 -15.92 24.55
CA GLU A 182 -3.43 -15.55 25.37
C GLU A 182 -3.02 -15.03 26.75
N GLU A 183 -1.94 -15.58 27.31
CA GLU A 183 -1.49 -15.34 28.68
C GLU A 183 -0.49 -14.18 28.79
N LEU A 184 0.05 -13.67 27.68
CA LEU A 184 1.00 -12.57 27.70
C LEU A 184 0.46 -11.33 28.43
N GLU A 185 1.11 -10.97 29.53
CA GLU A 185 0.92 -9.70 30.22
C GLU A 185 1.77 -8.62 29.54
N LEU A 186 1.12 -7.78 28.74
CA LEU A 186 1.77 -6.71 27.97
C LEU A 186 1.45 -5.34 28.56
N THR A 187 2.34 -4.37 28.32
CA THR A 187 2.19 -3.02 28.84
C THR A 187 0.91 -2.36 28.31
N TYR A 188 0.08 -1.90 29.25
CA TYR A 188 -1.19 -1.25 28.95
C TYR A 188 -1.31 0.10 29.64
N ALA A 189 -1.57 1.10 28.80
CA ALA A 189 -2.31 2.31 29.13
C ALA A 189 -3.00 2.78 27.83
N PRO A 190 -4.06 3.61 27.91
CA PRO A 190 -4.88 3.97 26.75
C PRO A 190 -4.13 4.44 25.48
N PRO A 191 -3.02 5.19 25.56
CA PRO A 191 -2.25 5.62 24.38
C PRO A 191 -1.44 4.51 23.70
N TYR A 192 -1.22 3.37 24.36
CA TYR A 192 -0.21 2.39 23.94
C TYR A 192 -0.79 1.03 23.57
N SER A 193 -1.89 0.62 24.22
CA SER A 193 -2.53 -0.66 23.95
C SER A 193 -4.01 -0.64 24.38
N SER A 194 -4.65 -1.80 24.32
CA SER A 194 -5.94 -2.11 24.93
C SER A 194 -5.73 -3.09 26.08
N ALA A 195 -6.74 -3.25 26.96
CA ALA A 195 -6.67 -4.20 28.07
C ALA A 195 -6.35 -5.64 27.62
N LYS A 196 -6.74 -5.99 26.39
CA LYS A 196 -6.26 -7.16 25.65
C LYS A 196 -5.53 -6.65 24.42
N ASP A 197 -4.21 -6.87 24.35
CA ASP A 197 -3.43 -6.42 23.20
C ASP A 197 -3.88 -7.19 21.94
N PRO A 198 -3.74 -6.59 20.74
CA PRO A 198 -3.80 -7.31 19.48
C PRO A 198 -3.13 -8.70 19.43
N VAL A 199 -2.00 -8.90 20.12
CA VAL A 199 -1.37 -10.22 20.23
C VAL A 199 -2.25 -11.19 21.02
N ASN A 200 -2.79 -10.77 22.17
CA ASN A 200 -3.70 -11.60 22.96
C ASN A 200 -4.95 -11.93 22.13
N MET A 201 -5.49 -10.96 21.40
CA MET A 201 -6.64 -11.18 20.51
C MET A 201 -6.37 -12.24 19.45
N ALA A 202 -5.18 -12.23 18.82
CA ALA A 202 -4.79 -13.27 17.87
C ALA A 202 -4.64 -14.65 18.57
N GLY A 203 -4.11 -14.67 19.79
CA GLY A 203 -4.04 -15.87 20.65
C GLY A 203 -5.42 -16.46 20.91
N PHE A 204 -6.37 -15.65 21.41
CA PHE A 204 -7.73 -16.10 21.73
C PHE A 204 -8.47 -16.68 20.52
N VAL A 205 -8.35 -16.07 19.35
CA VAL A 205 -9.02 -16.59 18.15
C VAL A 205 -8.41 -17.91 17.70
N ALA A 206 -7.08 -18.02 17.71
CA ALA A 206 -6.39 -19.26 17.32
C ALA A 206 -6.63 -20.40 18.32
N SER A 207 -6.67 -20.12 19.60
CA SER A 207 -6.91 -21.11 20.64
C SER A 207 -8.35 -21.57 20.68
N ASN A 208 -9.32 -20.68 20.45
CA ASN A 208 -10.73 -21.07 20.29
C ASN A 208 -10.90 -22.05 19.12
N PHE A 209 -10.18 -21.85 18.02
CA PHE A 209 -10.15 -22.84 16.93
C PHE A 209 -9.60 -24.18 17.39
N LEU A 210 -8.45 -24.21 18.10
CA LEU A 210 -7.84 -25.45 18.59
C LEU A 210 -8.68 -26.18 19.64
N ARG A 211 -9.43 -25.45 20.47
CA ARG A 211 -10.37 -26.00 21.46
C ARG A 211 -11.67 -26.50 20.83
N GLY A 212 -11.90 -26.26 19.53
CA GLY A 212 -13.15 -26.60 18.85
C GLY A 212 -14.28 -25.61 19.12
N ASP A 213 -13.98 -24.48 19.78
CA ASP A 213 -14.95 -23.45 20.13
C ASP A 213 -15.30 -22.51 18.98
N LEU A 214 -14.47 -22.51 17.94
CA LEU A 214 -14.59 -21.64 16.77
C LEU A 214 -14.12 -22.35 15.51
N PRO A 215 -14.97 -23.15 14.85
CA PRO A 215 -14.65 -23.71 13.54
C PRO A 215 -14.49 -22.59 12.50
N LEU A 216 -13.50 -22.70 11.61
CA LEU A 216 -13.14 -21.62 10.69
C LEU A 216 -13.26 -22.04 9.22
N LYS A 217 -13.64 -21.08 8.38
CA LYS A 217 -13.45 -21.11 6.92
C LYS A 217 -12.70 -19.86 6.48
N GLN A 218 -11.95 -20.01 5.40
CA GLN A 218 -11.13 -18.95 4.82
C GLN A 218 -11.91 -18.23 3.71
N TRP A 219 -11.51 -16.99 3.40
CA TRP A 219 -12.12 -16.20 2.31
C TRP A 219 -12.21 -16.94 0.97
N HIS A 220 -11.21 -17.77 0.65
CA HIS A 220 -11.16 -18.56 -0.59
C HIS A 220 -12.08 -19.80 -0.58
N ASN A 221 -12.75 -20.11 0.54
CA ASN A 221 -13.73 -21.21 0.60
C ASN A 221 -15.14 -20.78 0.17
N ILE A 222 -15.44 -19.49 0.13
CA ILE A 222 -16.80 -18.96 -0.12
C ILE A 222 -17.36 -19.45 -1.45
N SER A 223 -16.60 -19.38 -2.54
CA SER A 223 -17.10 -19.74 -3.89
C SER A 223 -17.46 -21.22 -4.05
N GLU A 224 -16.77 -22.11 -3.34
CA GLU A 224 -17.05 -23.55 -3.33
C GLU A 224 -18.25 -23.83 -2.42
N PHE A 225 -18.29 -23.20 -1.26
CA PHE A 225 -19.36 -23.36 -0.28
C PHE A 225 -20.75 -22.99 -0.82
N VAL A 226 -20.84 -21.95 -1.65
CA VAL A 226 -22.10 -21.57 -2.32
C VAL A 226 -22.57 -22.64 -3.32
N LYS A 227 -21.63 -23.28 -4.04
CA LYS A 227 -21.97 -24.35 -4.99
C LYS A 227 -22.55 -25.57 -4.29
N ASP A 228 -22.09 -25.84 -3.08
CA ASP A 228 -22.56 -26.96 -2.25
C ASP A 228 -23.86 -26.65 -1.48
N ASN A 229 -24.58 -25.59 -1.86
CA ASN A 229 -25.87 -25.19 -1.27
C ASN A 229 -25.78 -24.82 0.24
N GLY A 230 -24.61 -24.34 0.68
CA GLY A 230 -24.39 -23.82 2.02
C GLY A 230 -25.01 -22.43 2.24
N ILE A 231 -25.27 -22.08 3.50
CA ILE A 231 -25.84 -20.78 3.89
C ILE A 231 -24.70 -19.83 4.25
N ILE A 232 -24.66 -18.66 3.62
CA ILE A 232 -23.79 -17.56 4.07
C ILE A 232 -24.65 -16.62 4.91
N LEU A 233 -24.35 -16.55 6.21
CA LEU A 233 -25.07 -15.73 7.18
C LEU A 233 -24.28 -14.46 7.52
N ASP A 234 -24.82 -13.30 7.17
CA ASP A 234 -24.33 -11.99 7.58
C ASP A 234 -25.02 -11.56 8.87
N VAL A 235 -24.25 -11.39 9.95
CA VAL A 235 -24.78 -10.95 11.26
C VAL A 235 -24.52 -9.47 11.57
N ARG A 236 -24.13 -8.69 10.55
CA ARG A 236 -24.04 -7.22 10.64
C ARG A 236 -25.44 -6.59 10.65
N THR A 237 -25.49 -5.28 10.90
CA THR A 237 -26.74 -4.51 10.78
C THR A 237 -27.26 -4.53 9.35
N GLU A 238 -28.57 -4.34 9.18
CA GLU A 238 -29.20 -4.26 7.84
C GLU A 238 -28.52 -3.20 6.97
N ARG A 239 -28.23 -2.02 7.54
CA ARG A 239 -27.52 -0.92 6.85
C ARG A 239 -26.13 -1.33 6.35
N GLU A 240 -25.35 -2.03 7.17
CA GLU A 240 -24.03 -2.54 6.75
C GLU A 240 -24.16 -3.54 5.59
N HIS A 241 -25.17 -4.40 5.66
CA HIS A 241 -25.44 -5.43 4.65
C HIS A 241 -25.94 -4.85 3.32
N GLU A 242 -26.86 -3.89 3.37
CA GLU A 242 -27.36 -3.17 2.20
C GLU A 242 -26.26 -2.39 1.49
N ALA A 243 -25.35 -1.78 2.25
CA ALA A 243 -24.25 -1.02 1.69
C ALA A 243 -23.23 -1.90 0.94
N ARG A 244 -22.86 -3.05 1.51
CA ARG A 244 -21.91 -4.00 0.91
C ARG A 244 -22.05 -5.36 1.56
N LYS A 245 -22.03 -6.43 0.76
CA LYS A 245 -22.24 -7.80 1.24
C LYS A 245 -21.56 -8.84 0.37
N ILE A 246 -21.46 -10.06 0.90
CA ILE A 246 -21.17 -11.24 0.09
C ILE A 246 -22.44 -11.59 -0.68
N GLU A 247 -22.33 -11.74 -2.00
CA GLU A 247 -23.47 -12.08 -2.86
C GLU A 247 -24.14 -13.38 -2.41
N GLY A 248 -25.47 -13.39 -2.38
CA GLY A 248 -26.26 -14.53 -1.89
C GLY A 248 -26.27 -14.73 -0.36
N SER A 249 -25.68 -13.82 0.43
CA SER A 249 -25.77 -13.91 1.89
C SER A 249 -27.15 -13.53 2.44
N VAL A 250 -27.59 -14.26 3.45
CA VAL A 250 -28.79 -14.00 4.25
C VAL A 250 -28.39 -13.10 5.42
N ASN A 251 -29.11 -12.00 5.65
CA ASN A 251 -28.84 -11.12 6.79
C ASN A 251 -29.78 -11.40 7.96
N ILE A 252 -29.19 -11.72 9.11
CA ILE A 252 -29.89 -11.77 10.41
C ILE A 252 -28.98 -11.06 11.41
N PRO A 253 -29.25 -9.78 11.74
CA PRO A 253 -28.44 -9.03 12.68
C PRO A 253 -28.24 -9.78 14.00
N ILE A 254 -27.02 -9.71 14.58
CA ILE A 254 -26.66 -10.49 15.78
C ILE A 254 -27.64 -10.33 16.96
N HIS A 255 -28.25 -9.15 17.11
CA HIS A 255 -29.19 -8.86 18.20
C HIS A 255 -30.57 -9.51 18.00
N GLU A 256 -30.92 -9.88 16.77
CA GLU A 256 -32.16 -10.58 16.42
C GLU A 256 -31.96 -12.09 16.28
N LEU A 257 -30.71 -12.54 16.07
CA LEU A 257 -30.37 -13.93 15.74
C LEU A 257 -31.05 -14.96 16.64
N ARG A 258 -31.08 -14.73 17.96
CA ARG A 258 -31.71 -15.67 18.91
C ARG A 258 -33.22 -15.86 18.67
N ASN A 259 -33.92 -14.81 18.24
CA ASN A 259 -35.36 -14.85 18.00
C ASN A 259 -35.71 -15.38 16.60
N ARG A 260 -34.72 -15.43 15.71
CA ARG A 260 -34.86 -15.77 14.28
C ARG A 260 -34.15 -17.08 13.91
N LEU A 261 -33.79 -17.90 14.89
CA LEU A 261 -33.09 -19.19 14.67
C LEU A 261 -33.89 -20.17 13.79
N ASN A 262 -35.22 -20.07 13.82
CA ASN A 262 -36.14 -20.89 13.02
C ASN A 262 -36.05 -20.60 11.51
N GLU A 263 -35.47 -19.47 11.11
CA GLU A 263 -35.22 -19.15 9.69
C GLU A 263 -34.00 -19.92 9.13
N LEU A 264 -33.16 -20.49 10.00
CA LEU A 264 -31.95 -21.19 9.61
C LEU A 264 -32.15 -22.72 9.65
N SER A 265 -31.71 -23.40 8.60
CA SER A 265 -31.74 -24.86 8.55
C SER A 265 -30.55 -25.46 9.30
N LYS A 266 -30.82 -26.30 10.30
CA LYS A 266 -29.79 -27.10 10.99
C LYS A 266 -29.15 -28.18 10.12
N LYS A 267 -29.75 -28.50 8.97
CA LYS A 267 -29.28 -29.56 8.04
C LYS A 267 -28.30 -29.04 6.98
N LYS A 268 -28.17 -27.72 6.84
CA LYS A 268 -27.27 -27.11 5.86
C LYS A 268 -26.05 -26.54 6.57
N PRO A 269 -24.86 -26.63 5.96
CA PRO A 269 -23.69 -25.98 6.53
C PRO A 269 -23.87 -24.45 6.50
N ILE A 270 -23.39 -23.76 7.53
CA ILE A 270 -23.50 -22.29 7.64
C ILE A 270 -22.12 -21.65 7.80
N ILE A 271 -21.76 -20.72 6.91
CA ILE A 271 -20.65 -19.78 7.12
C ILE A 271 -21.22 -18.49 7.67
N VAL A 272 -20.81 -18.10 8.87
CA VAL A 272 -21.21 -16.86 9.52
C VAL A 272 -20.11 -15.82 9.39
N TYR A 273 -20.46 -14.61 8.97
CA TYR A 273 -19.52 -13.50 8.93
C TYR A 273 -20.12 -12.23 9.53
N CYS A 274 -19.23 -11.37 10.01
CA CYS A 274 -19.51 -9.98 10.29
C CYS A 274 -18.40 -9.11 9.70
N GLU A 275 -18.25 -7.87 10.16
CA GLU A 275 -17.22 -6.99 9.59
C GLU A 275 -15.78 -7.49 9.82
N VAL A 276 -15.44 -7.90 11.04
CA VAL A 276 -14.06 -8.20 11.47
C VAL A 276 -13.90 -9.53 12.25
N GLY A 277 -14.97 -10.29 12.41
CA GLY A 277 -14.96 -11.60 13.09
C GLY A 277 -15.55 -11.64 14.52
N TYR A 278 -15.69 -10.49 15.20
CA TYR A 278 -16.16 -10.49 16.60
C TYR A 278 -17.64 -10.86 16.75
N ARG A 279 -18.54 -10.23 16.00
CA ARG A 279 -19.99 -10.52 16.07
C ARG A 279 -20.30 -11.92 15.51
N SER A 280 -19.56 -12.37 14.51
CA SER A 280 -19.68 -13.72 13.96
C SER A 280 -19.21 -14.79 14.94
N TYR A 281 -18.16 -14.55 15.72
CA TYR A 281 -17.82 -15.42 16.85
C TYR A 281 -18.99 -15.57 17.84
N LEU A 282 -19.64 -14.47 18.23
CA LEU A 282 -20.82 -14.54 19.11
C LEU A 282 -21.97 -15.33 18.48
N ALA A 283 -22.20 -15.15 17.18
CA ALA A 283 -23.20 -15.92 16.43
C ALA A 283 -22.87 -17.42 16.42
N ILE A 284 -21.62 -17.80 16.20
CA ILE A 284 -21.17 -19.19 16.26
C ILE A 284 -21.47 -19.79 17.63
N ARG A 285 -21.15 -19.07 18.72
CA ARG A 285 -21.47 -19.57 20.07
C ARG A 285 -22.97 -19.74 20.31
N ILE A 286 -23.79 -18.81 19.82
CA ILE A 286 -25.25 -18.91 19.90
C ILE A 286 -25.73 -20.14 19.13
N LEU A 287 -25.31 -20.30 17.87
CA LEU A 287 -25.73 -21.39 16.99
C LEU A 287 -25.31 -22.76 17.53
N MET A 288 -24.05 -22.92 17.99
CA MET A 288 -23.57 -24.17 18.60
C MET A 288 -24.43 -24.56 19.81
N GLN A 289 -24.75 -23.61 20.70
CA GLN A 289 -25.58 -23.85 21.89
C GLN A 289 -27.03 -24.23 21.54
N HIS A 290 -27.49 -23.96 20.32
CA HIS A 290 -28.83 -24.32 19.83
C HIS A 290 -28.80 -25.53 18.89
N GLY A 291 -27.71 -26.30 18.89
CA GLY A 291 -27.59 -27.57 18.15
C GLY A 291 -27.43 -27.40 16.64
N PHE A 292 -26.72 -26.34 16.22
CA PHE A 292 -26.18 -26.26 14.86
C PHE A 292 -24.76 -26.81 14.88
N ASP A 293 -24.54 -27.94 14.19
CA ASP A 293 -23.27 -28.68 14.27
C ASP A 293 -22.30 -28.36 13.13
N ASP A 294 -22.82 -28.01 11.94
CA ASP A 294 -22.01 -27.76 10.73
C ASP A 294 -21.91 -26.25 10.44
N ILE A 295 -21.24 -25.53 11.34
CA ILE A 295 -21.12 -24.06 11.27
C ILE A 295 -19.67 -23.61 11.33
N TYR A 296 -19.37 -22.53 10.62
CA TYR A 296 -18.03 -21.98 10.50
C TYR A 296 -18.03 -20.47 10.53
N GLU A 297 -17.03 -19.88 11.17
CA GLU A 297 -16.76 -18.45 11.09
C GLU A 297 -15.89 -18.14 9.87
N LEU A 298 -16.23 -17.07 9.14
CA LEU A 298 -15.37 -16.54 8.08
C LEU A 298 -14.23 -15.72 8.67
N THR A 299 -13.06 -16.32 8.86
CA THR A 299 -11.95 -15.65 9.55
C THR A 299 -11.54 -14.33 8.88
N GLY A 300 -11.38 -13.28 9.69
CA GLY A 300 -11.14 -11.90 9.22
C GLY A 300 -12.40 -11.15 8.75
N GLY A 301 -13.55 -11.82 8.69
CA GLY A 301 -14.84 -11.22 8.33
C GLY A 301 -14.90 -10.67 6.90
N PHE A 302 -15.92 -9.85 6.67
CA PHE A 302 -16.17 -9.19 5.38
C PHE A 302 -15.00 -8.30 4.95
N LYS A 303 -14.38 -7.58 5.91
CA LYS A 303 -13.24 -6.70 5.64
C LYS A 303 -12.10 -7.44 4.93
N LEU A 304 -11.73 -8.61 5.42
CA LEU A 304 -10.68 -9.41 4.77
C LEU A 304 -11.16 -9.98 3.45
N TYR A 305 -12.39 -10.49 3.39
CA TYR A 305 -12.95 -11.07 2.18
C TYR A 305 -12.95 -10.08 1.01
N GLU A 306 -13.47 -8.88 1.24
CA GLU A 306 -13.54 -7.80 0.24
C GLU A 306 -12.16 -7.47 -0.32
N ILE A 307 -11.16 -7.29 0.55
CA ILE A 307 -9.79 -7.01 0.13
C ILE A 307 -9.17 -8.20 -0.63
N ALA A 308 -9.45 -9.43 -0.19
CA ALA A 308 -8.85 -10.63 -0.76
C ALA A 308 -9.42 -11.03 -2.13
N VAL A 309 -10.68 -10.67 -2.40
CA VAL A 309 -11.35 -10.95 -3.68
C VAL A 309 -11.41 -9.75 -4.62
N ALA A 310 -11.08 -8.55 -4.14
CA ALA A 310 -11.00 -7.35 -4.95
C ALA A 310 -10.03 -7.55 -6.11
N LYS A 311 -10.47 -7.18 -7.32
CA LYS A 311 -9.60 -7.21 -8.48
C LYS A 311 -8.67 -6.01 -8.41
N THR A 312 -7.45 -6.16 -8.97
CA THR A 312 -6.48 -5.07 -9.02
C THR A 312 -7.07 -3.82 -9.68
N GLU A 313 -7.93 -4.01 -10.68
CA GLU A 313 -8.66 -2.93 -11.36
C GLU A 313 -9.60 -2.18 -10.42
N ASP A 314 -10.31 -2.90 -9.54
CA ASP A 314 -11.25 -2.32 -8.57
C ASP A 314 -10.51 -1.56 -7.47
N ILE A 315 -9.37 -2.10 -6.99
CA ILE A 315 -8.49 -1.42 -6.03
C ILE A 315 -7.92 -0.14 -6.65
N VAL A 316 -7.44 -0.20 -7.89
CA VAL A 316 -6.89 0.97 -8.60
C VAL A 316 -7.99 2.00 -8.90
N ALA A 317 -9.23 1.56 -9.18
CA ALA A 317 -10.38 2.44 -9.36
C ALA A 317 -10.80 3.11 -8.04
N ALA A 318 -10.78 2.40 -6.92
CA ALA A 318 -11.02 2.95 -5.58
C ALA A 318 -9.87 3.87 -5.12
N CYS A 319 -8.64 3.60 -5.53
CA CYS A 319 -7.50 4.51 -5.40
C CYS A 319 -7.52 5.63 -6.48
N GLY A 320 -8.52 5.64 -7.36
CA GLY A 320 -8.70 6.57 -8.46
C GLY A 320 -9.36 7.86 -7.99
N SER A 321 -8.59 8.95 -8.10
CA SER A 321 -8.87 10.34 -7.74
C SER A 321 -9.36 10.55 -6.31
N SER A 322 -8.40 10.84 -5.43
CA SER A 322 -8.59 11.60 -4.19
C SER A 322 -9.39 12.90 -4.35
N GLU A 323 -9.72 13.32 -5.58
CA GLU A 323 -10.35 14.58 -5.87
C GLU A 323 -11.80 14.67 -5.40
N SER A 324 -12.65 13.66 -5.64
CA SER A 324 -14.08 13.72 -5.28
C SER A 324 -14.30 13.59 -3.77
N ILE A 325 -13.55 12.71 -3.11
CA ILE A 325 -13.60 12.53 -1.65
C ILE A 325 -13.09 13.78 -0.94
N ILE A 326 -12.02 14.40 -1.46
CA ILE A 326 -11.51 15.66 -0.89
C ILE A 326 -12.50 16.81 -1.17
N GLU A 327 -13.17 16.86 -2.31
CA GLU A 327 -14.20 17.88 -2.59
C GLU A 327 -15.40 17.77 -1.65
N GLU A 328 -15.89 16.56 -1.41
CA GLU A 328 -16.99 16.31 -0.47
C GLU A 328 -16.57 16.64 0.96
N PHE A 329 -15.35 16.23 1.36
CA PHE A 329 -14.76 16.57 2.66
C PHE A 329 -14.61 18.08 2.87
N ILE A 330 -14.07 18.80 1.87
CA ILE A 330 -13.95 20.26 1.92
C ILE A 330 -15.34 20.85 2.10
N LYS A 331 -16.33 20.43 1.31
CA LYS A 331 -17.69 20.98 1.38
C LYS A 331 -18.34 20.78 2.76
N GLU A 332 -18.14 19.64 3.41
CA GLU A 332 -18.68 19.36 4.75
C GLU A 332 -17.93 20.08 5.87
N LYS A 333 -16.62 20.32 5.70
CA LYS A 333 -15.73 20.86 6.74
C LYS A 333 -15.31 22.31 6.49
N SER A 334 -15.94 22.97 5.52
CA SER A 334 -15.76 24.39 5.25
C SER A 334 -16.80 25.22 5.97
N THR A 335 -16.38 26.31 6.60
CA THR A 335 -17.27 27.32 7.18
C THR A 335 -16.85 28.71 6.73
N GLU A 336 -17.83 29.58 6.48
CA GLU A 336 -17.57 30.97 6.14
C GLU A 336 -17.60 31.81 7.42
N SER A 337 -16.55 32.59 7.67
CA SER A 337 -16.39 33.37 8.91
C SER A 337 -15.67 34.69 8.61
N GLY A 338 -16.44 35.78 8.57
CA GLY A 338 -15.91 37.12 8.23
C GLY A 338 -15.15 37.13 6.90
N ASP A 339 -13.89 37.53 6.94
CA ASP A 339 -13.00 37.58 5.76
C ASP A 339 -12.42 36.20 5.37
N PHE A 340 -12.75 35.13 6.10
CA PHE A 340 -12.15 33.81 5.95
C PHE A 340 -13.11 32.77 5.35
N LEU A 341 -12.55 31.93 4.48
CA LEU A 341 -13.02 30.56 4.26
C LEU A 341 -12.21 29.66 5.19
N GLU A 342 -12.87 29.07 6.17
CA GLU A 342 -12.23 28.20 7.17
C GLU A 342 -12.43 26.74 6.79
N VAL A 343 -11.35 25.95 6.72
CA VAL A 343 -11.41 24.53 6.35
C VAL A 343 -10.72 23.68 7.41
N ASP A 344 -11.47 22.81 8.10
CA ASP A 344 -10.90 21.91 9.10
C ASP A 344 -10.44 20.58 8.47
N CYS A 345 -9.15 20.53 8.12
CA CYS A 345 -8.45 19.36 7.60
C CYS A 345 -7.94 18.43 8.71
N SER A 346 -8.36 18.61 9.97
CA SER A 346 -7.97 17.72 11.08
C SER A 346 -8.42 16.28 10.82
N GLY A 347 -7.54 15.32 11.09
CA GLY A 347 -7.78 13.91 10.82
C GLY A 347 -7.37 13.42 9.43
N LEU A 348 -7.04 14.32 8.48
CA LEU A 348 -6.39 13.93 7.23
C LEU A 348 -4.88 13.69 7.47
N THR A 349 -4.32 12.65 6.86
CA THR A 349 -2.86 12.37 6.86
C THR A 349 -2.21 12.81 5.57
N CYS A 350 -0.92 13.17 5.62
CA CYS A 350 -0.17 13.64 4.44
C CYS A 350 -0.29 12.67 3.22
N PRO A 351 -0.65 13.15 2.01
CA PRO A 351 -0.73 14.54 1.56
C PRO A 351 -2.13 15.20 1.71
N GLY A 352 -3.07 14.56 2.39
CA GLY A 352 -4.47 14.97 2.50
C GLY A 352 -4.69 16.43 2.90
N PRO A 353 -4.12 16.94 4.01
CA PRO A 353 -4.30 18.34 4.40
C PRO A 353 -3.79 19.34 3.35
N LEU A 354 -2.67 19.04 2.69
CA LEU A 354 -2.11 19.88 1.63
C LEU A 354 -3.03 19.90 0.41
N ASN A 355 -3.52 18.74 -0.04
CA ASN A 355 -4.41 18.65 -1.18
C ASN A 355 -5.76 19.34 -0.91
N ALA A 356 -6.29 19.21 0.31
CA ALA A 356 -7.49 19.91 0.74
C ALA A 356 -7.28 21.43 0.75
N MET A 357 -6.12 21.90 1.25
CA MET A 357 -5.73 23.32 1.17
C MET A 357 -5.68 23.81 -0.28
N ILE A 358 -5.00 23.09 -1.19
CA ILE A 358 -4.84 23.50 -2.59
C ILE A 358 -6.20 23.65 -3.28
N LYS A 359 -7.09 22.68 -3.12
CA LYS A 359 -8.44 22.75 -3.68
C LYS A 359 -9.28 23.87 -3.09
N SER A 360 -9.15 24.08 -1.77
CA SER A 360 -9.84 25.19 -1.10
C SER A 360 -9.31 26.54 -1.56
N LEU A 361 -8.01 26.64 -1.88
CA LEU A 361 -7.44 27.80 -2.56
C LEU A 361 -8.07 27.95 -3.94
N GLU A 362 -8.11 26.92 -4.78
CA GLU A 362 -8.73 27.02 -6.12
C GLU A 362 -10.16 27.57 -6.05
N ALA A 363 -10.98 27.08 -5.11
CA ALA A 363 -12.35 27.54 -4.87
C ALA A 363 -12.48 28.86 -4.08
N LEU A 364 -11.39 29.43 -3.57
CA LEU A 364 -11.41 30.63 -2.72
C LEU A 364 -11.90 31.86 -3.51
N PRO A 365 -12.95 32.58 -3.05
CA PRO A 365 -13.39 33.84 -3.63
C PRO A 365 -12.28 34.92 -3.57
N GLU A 366 -12.25 35.84 -4.54
CA GLU A 366 -11.17 36.84 -4.67
C GLU A 366 -11.01 37.79 -3.45
N ASN A 367 -12.07 38.01 -2.68
CA ASN A 367 -12.07 38.93 -1.53
C ASN A 367 -11.92 38.21 -0.18
N ARG A 368 -11.42 36.97 -0.16
CA ARG A 368 -11.32 36.18 1.08
C ARG A 368 -9.94 35.56 1.26
N LYS A 369 -9.63 35.25 2.52
CA LYS A 369 -8.45 34.52 2.95
C LYS A 369 -8.83 33.09 3.30
N LEU A 370 -7.95 32.14 3.02
CA LEU A 370 -8.14 30.75 3.42
C LEU A 370 -7.50 30.52 4.78
N LYS A 371 -8.25 29.99 5.74
CA LYS A 371 -7.75 29.55 7.04
C LYS A 371 -7.89 28.04 7.16
N VAL A 372 -6.77 27.31 7.22
CA VAL A 372 -6.76 25.84 7.24
C VAL A 372 -6.28 25.33 8.59
N TYR A 373 -7.04 24.41 9.18
CA TYR A 373 -6.66 23.71 10.41
C TYR A 373 -6.19 22.29 10.07
N ALA A 374 -5.07 21.85 10.64
CA ALA A 374 -4.57 20.49 10.43
C ALA A 374 -3.93 19.91 11.69
N THR A 375 -4.06 18.61 11.89
CA THR A 375 -3.42 17.86 12.99
C THR A 375 -2.17 17.09 12.53
N ASP A 376 -1.94 17.01 11.21
CA ASP A 376 -0.80 16.32 10.63
C ASP A 376 0.52 17.08 10.89
N PRO A 377 1.54 16.46 11.53
CA PRO A 377 2.81 17.12 11.81
C PRO A 377 3.60 17.54 10.56
N GLY A 378 3.38 16.88 9.42
CA GLY A 378 4.03 17.19 8.15
C GLY A 378 3.43 18.39 7.41
N PHE A 379 2.20 18.80 7.76
CA PHE A 379 1.50 19.90 7.12
C PHE A 379 2.29 21.21 7.14
N LYS A 380 2.97 21.52 8.26
CA LYS A 380 3.81 22.72 8.37
C LYS A 380 4.83 22.83 7.24
N SER A 381 5.65 21.79 7.07
CA SER A 381 6.67 21.75 6.01
C SER A 381 6.05 21.78 4.61
N SER A 382 4.88 21.17 4.44
CA SER A 382 4.16 21.12 3.16
C SER A 382 3.63 22.50 2.74
N VAL A 383 3.02 23.25 3.65
CA VAL A 383 2.45 24.59 3.37
C VAL A 383 3.55 25.61 3.10
N GLU A 384 4.62 25.59 3.89
CA GLU A 384 5.78 26.46 3.69
C GLU A 384 6.45 26.19 2.34
N ALA A 385 6.62 24.91 1.97
CA ALA A 385 7.17 24.53 0.66
C ALA A 385 6.25 24.93 -0.49
N TYR A 386 4.94 24.70 -0.37
CA TYR A 386 3.96 25.05 -1.39
C TYR A 386 3.94 26.57 -1.65
N SER A 387 3.92 27.38 -0.59
CA SER A 387 3.86 28.85 -0.71
C SER A 387 5.16 29.44 -1.27
N LYS A 388 6.32 28.85 -0.95
CA LYS A 388 7.61 29.22 -1.59
C LYS A 388 7.69 28.88 -3.07
N LEU A 389 6.98 27.83 -3.50
CA LEU A 389 7.01 27.33 -4.88
C LEU A 389 5.87 27.89 -5.75
N ASN A 390 4.88 28.56 -5.15
CA ASN A 390 3.71 29.10 -5.81
C ASN A 390 3.53 30.59 -5.52
N GLU A 391 4.03 31.44 -6.42
CA GLU A 391 3.96 32.91 -6.32
C GLU A 391 2.53 33.49 -6.35
N ALA A 392 1.52 32.69 -6.72
CA ALA A 392 0.10 33.09 -6.73
C ALA A 392 -0.60 32.91 -5.37
N VAL A 393 0.13 32.41 -4.36
CA VAL A 393 -0.40 32.15 -3.02
C VAL A 393 0.56 32.71 -1.99
N ASN A 394 0.10 33.65 -1.18
CA ASN A 394 0.87 34.21 -0.08
C ASN A 394 0.48 33.52 1.23
N LEU A 395 1.47 33.02 1.98
CA LEU A 395 1.28 32.48 3.33
C LEU A 395 1.42 33.62 4.33
N ILE A 396 0.30 34.03 4.94
CA ILE A 396 0.24 35.15 5.88
C ILE A 396 0.75 34.74 7.25
N SER A 397 0.27 33.61 7.77
CA SER A 397 0.72 33.08 9.07
C SER A 397 0.61 31.57 9.17
N LEU A 398 1.39 30.99 10.07
CA LEU A 398 1.37 29.57 10.39
C LEU A 398 1.62 29.37 11.88
N ASP A 399 0.56 29.13 12.63
CA ASP A 399 0.57 29.10 14.09
C ASP A 399 0.02 27.77 14.64
N LYS A 400 0.04 27.61 15.96
CA LYS A 400 -0.59 26.49 16.65
C LYS A 400 -1.69 26.99 17.57
N GLN A 401 -2.93 26.55 17.35
CA GLN A 401 -4.10 26.90 18.16
C GLN A 401 -4.79 25.62 18.61
N GLU A 402 -5.06 25.48 19.92
CA GLU A 402 -5.76 24.32 20.52
C GLU A 402 -5.22 22.95 20.07
N GLY A 403 -3.89 22.83 19.89
CA GLY A 403 -3.24 21.60 19.46
C GLY A 403 -3.21 21.35 17.94
N LYS A 404 -3.89 22.16 17.14
CA LYS A 404 -3.90 22.11 15.67
C LYS A 404 -2.91 23.12 15.08
N LEU A 405 -2.31 22.78 13.93
CA LEU A 405 -1.64 23.74 13.07
C LEU A 405 -2.68 24.58 12.33
N VAL A 406 -2.49 25.90 12.28
CA VAL A 406 -3.39 26.85 11.62
C VAL A 406 -2.61 27.65 10.60
N ALA A 407 -2.92 27.48 9.32
CA ALA A 407 -2.32 28.21 8.22
C ALA A 407 -3.30 29.24 7.66
N ILE A 408 -2.87 30.50 7.50
CA ILE A 408 -3.66 31.55 6.85
C ILE A 408 -3.00 31.91 5.52
N LEU A 409 -3.74 31.79 4.42
CA LEU A 409 -3.26 32.04 3.05
C LEU A 409 -4.18 33.00 2.30
N GLU A 410 -3.63 33.71 1.31
CA GLU A 410 -4.38 34.56 0.38
C GLU A 410 -3.94 34.34 -1.06
N LYS A 411 -4.86 34.52 -2.02
CA LYS A 411 -4.52 34.56 -3.44
C LYS A 411 -3.93 35.92 -3.78
N THR A 412 -2.82 35.91 -4.53
CA THR A 412 -2.31 37.10 -5.22
C THR A 412 -2.83 37.08 -6.66
N GLN A 413 -3.51 38.14 -7.11
CA GLN A 413 -4.18 38.15 -8.43
C GLN A 413 -3.19 37.95 -9.59
N PRO A 414 -3.59 37.13 -10.58
CA PRO A 414 -3.72 37.67 -11.93
C PRO A 414 -5.03 37.28 -12.63
N ILE A 415 -5.54 38.25 -13.41
CA ILE A 415 -6.77 38.21 -14.22
C ILE A 415 -6.62 37.22 -15.40
N VAL A 416 -7.63 36.38 -15.64
CA VAL A 416 -7.75 35.55 -16.86
C VAL A 416 -9.21 35.54 -17.34
N GLU A 417 -9.44 35.87 -18.61
CA GLU A 417 -10.72 35.74 -19.31
C GLU A 417 -10.90 34.35 -19.97
N GLU A 418 -12.15 33.86 -19.88
CA GLU A 418 -12.86 32.77 -20.59
C GLU A 418 -12.22 31.38 -20.80
N ILE A 419 -12.82 30.37 -20.13
CA ILE A 419 -12.65 28.93 -20.38
C ILE A 419 -13.89 28.39 -21.08
N ILE A 420 -13.74 27.75 -22.25
CA ILE A 420 -14.83 27.08 -22.97
C ILE A 420 -15.04 25.67 -22.40
N PRO A 421 -16.28 25.27 -22.02
CA PRO A 421 -16.54 23.95 -21.44
C PRO A 421 -16.80 22.87 -22.51
N ILE A 422 -16.20 21.67 -22.35
CA ILE A 422 -16.45 20.53 -23.24
C ILE A 422 -16.84 19.27 -22.43
N LYS A 423 -17.85 18.53 -22.93
CA LYS A 423 -18.42 17.31 -22.32
C LYS A 423 -17.53 16.07 -22.49
N LYS A 424 -17.44 15.26 -21.42
CA LYS A 424 -16.65 14.02 -21.31
C LYS A 424 -17.33 12.83 -22.01
N LYS A 425 -16.53 11.95 -22.64
CA LYS A 425 -16.92 10.60 -23.11
C LYS A 425 -16.30 9.51 -22.22
N THR A 426 -16.87 8.30 -22.22
CA THR A 426 -16.50 7.19 -21.33
C THR A 426 -15.52 6.20 -21.96
N ARG A 427 -14.69 5.57 -21.11
CA ARG A 427 -13.58 4.68 -21.49
C ARG A 427 -13.96 3.41 -22.27
N ALA A 428 -15.25 3.05 -22.34
CA ALA A 428 -15.72 1.90 -23.10
C ALA A 428 -15.49 2.08 -24.62
N GLU A 429 -15.51 3.32 -25.11
CA GLU A 429 -15.31 3.65 -26.53
C GLU A 429 -13.83 3.56 -26.97
N ILE A 430 -12.88 3.43 -26.02
CA ILE A 430 -11.43 3.59 -26.25
C ILE A 430 -10.69 2.25 -26.47
N ARG A 431 -11.30 1.09 -26.18
CA ARG A 431 -10.60 -0.21 -26.23
C ARG A 431 -10.97 -1.04 -27.47
N GLY A 432 -10.13 -0.99 -28.49
CA GLY A 432 -10.20 -1.99 -29.57
C GLY A 432 -9.27 -1.77 -30.75
N THR A 433 -7.94 -1.81 -30.57
CA THR A 433 -6.96 -2.04 -31.67
C THR A 433 -5.57 -2.37 -31.13
N HIS A 434 -4.86 -3.29 -31.80
CA HIS A 434 -3.46 -3.61 -31.55
C HIS A 434 -2.59 -2.40 -31.94
N ALA A 435 -1.79 -1.86 -31.02
CA ALA A 435 -1.03 -0.63 -31.24
C ALA A 435 0.33 -0.91 -31.90
N PRO A 436 0.79 -0.07 -32.85
CA PRO A 436 2.13 -0.19 -33.43
C PRO A 436 3.23 0.07 -32.39
N PRO A 437 4.46 -0.46 -32.62
CA PRO A 437 5.60 -0.24 -31.72
C PRO A 437 6.00 1.24 -31.67
N ILE A 438 6.23 1.75 -30.46
CA ILE A 438 6.65 3.14 -30.20
C ILE A 438 8.17 3.18 -30.15
N SER A 439 8.79 4.16 -30.82
CA SER A 439 10.24 4.36 -30.77
C SER A 439 10.62 5.55 -29.88
N ASP A 440 11.85 5.55 -29.37
CA ASP A 440 12.39 6.70 -28.62
C ASP A 440 13.21 7.60 -29.55
N ILE A 441 13.27 8.90 -29.25
CA ILE A 441 14.19 9.86 -29.86
C ILE A 441 14.98 10.58 -28.76
N SER A 442 16.31 10.72 -28.92
CA SER A 442 17.12 11.47 -27.96
C SER A 442 16.99 12.98 -28.19
N ILE A 443 17.34 13.77 -27.17
CA ILE A 443 17.29 15.23 -27.28
C ILE A 443 18.28 15.77 -28.31
N GLU A 444 19.44 15.13 -28.48
CA GLU A 444 20.45 15.53 -29.45
C GLU A 444 19.94 15.35 -30.89
N VAL A 445 19.36 14.18 -31.17
CA VAL A 445 18.80 13.86 -32.50
C VAL A 445 17.59 14.74 -32.79
N LEU A 446 16.70 14.97 -31.81
CA LEU A 446 15.58 15.87 -32.01
C LEU A 446 16.05 17.30 -32.30
N TYR A 447 17.02 17.81 -31.54
CA TYR A 447 17.54 19.16 -31.73
C TYR A 447 18.18 19.35 -33.12
N GLU A 448 19.01 18.41 -33.56
CA GLU A 448 19.61 18.43 -34.90
C GLU A 448 18.54 18.46 -36.00
N ARG A 449 17.50 17.62 -35.87
CA ARG A 449 16.40 17.56 -36.84
C ARG A 449 15.58 18.86 -36.87
N LEU A 450 15.36 19.51 -35.73
CA LEU A 450 14.67 20.81 -35.69
C LEU A 450 15.46 21.94 -36.37
N GLU A 451 16.79 21.83 -36.46
CA GLU A 451 17.65 22.84 -37.09
C GLU A 451 17.96 22.56 -38.57
N THR A 452 17.85 21.30 -39.01
CA THR A 452 18.32 20.85 -40.32
C THR A 452 17.21 20.35 -41.27
N GLU A 453 16.06 19.92 -40.76
CA GLU A 453 14.95 19.44 -41.60
C GLU A 453 13.99 20.57 -41.98
N ASP A 454 13.62 20.64 -43.27
CA ASP A 454 12.62 21.59 -43.77
C ASP A 454 11.21 21.29 -43.21
N GLU A 455 10.91 20.01 -42.94
CA GLU A 455 9.66 19.55 -42.32
C GLU A 455 9.91 18.72 -41.05
N PRO A 456 10.19 19.36 -39.90
CA PRO A 456 10.45 18.65 -38.66
C PRO A 456 9.21 17.91 -38.11
N PRO A 457 9.41 16.92 -37.22
CA PRO A 457 8.31 16.17 -36.63
C PRO A 457 7.39 17.06 -35.78
N LEU A 458 6.11 16.70 -35.71
CA LEU A 458 5.13 17.45 -34.94
C LEU A 458 5.35 17.22 -33.44
N LEU A 459 5.62 18.30 -32.71
CA LEU A 459 5.92 18.22 -31.28
C LEU A 459 4.66 18.40 -30.44
N ILE A 460 4.35 17.43 -29.58
CA ILE A 460 3.22 17.47 -28.65
C ILE A 460 3.73 17.49 -27.22
N ASP A 461 3.49 18.58 -26.50
CA ASP A 461 3.82 18.72 -25.09
C ASP A 461 2.63 18.28 -24.23
N VAL A 462 2.82 17.21 -23.44
CA VAL A 462 1.76 16.62 -22.62
C VAL A 462 1.85 16.99 -21.15
N ARG A 463 2.65 18.00 -20.83
CA ARG A 463 2.75 18.56 -19.48
C ARG A 463 1.54 19.43 -19.14
N THR A 464 1.50 19.89 -17.90
CA THR A 464 0.50 20.88 -17.47
C THR A 464 0.75 22.23 -18.17
N PRO A 465 -0.28 23.08 -18.35
CA PRO A 465 -0.10 24.41 -18.90
C PRO A 465 0.96 25.23 -18.16
N GLN A 466 1.00 25.13 -16.83
CA GLN A 466 1.98 25.83 -15.99
C GLN A 466 3.42 25.41 -16.34
N GLU A 467 3.67 24.12 -16.55
CA GLU A 467 4.99 23.62 -16.96
C GLU A 467 5.37 24.07 -18.39
N TYR A 468 4.40 24.14 -19.30
CA TYR A 468 4.61 24.60 -20.67
C TYR A 468 4.93 26.09 -20.75
N TYR A 469 4.19 26.93 -20.01
CA TYR A 469 4.39 28.38 -19.98
C TYR A 469 5.72 28.78 -19.35
N ARG A 470 6.18 28.04 -18.33
CA ARG A 470 7.52 28.18 -17.74
C ARG A 470 8.65 27.93 -18.75
N GLY A 471 8.41 27.18 -19.82
CA GLY A 471 9.40 26.91 -20.85
C GLY A 471 9.10 25.65 -21.66
N HIS A 472 9.05 25.77 -22.98
CA HIS A 472 8.77 24.67 -23.92
C HIS A 472 9.64 24.77 -25.18
N ILE A 473 9.75 23.68 -25.94
CA ILE A 473 10.47 23.68 -27.23
C ILE A 473 9.66 24.49 -28.25
N LYS A 474 10.31 25.32 -29.07
CA LYS A 474 9.64 26.13 -30.10
C LYS A 474 8.76 25.24 -31.00
N ASN A 475 7.58 25.77 -31.39
CA ASN A 475 6.60 25.09 -32.26
C ASN A 475 5.97 23.81 -31.67
N THR A 476 6.03 23.63 -30.34
CA THR A 476 5.28 22.59 -29.64
C THR A 476 3.82 22.96 -29.45
N ARG A 477 2.93 21.98 -29.61
CA ARG A 477 1.52 22.11 -29.26
C ARG A 477 1.28 21.51 -27.88
N LEU A 478 0.71 22.31 -26.98
CA LEU A 478 0.35 21.86 -25.64
C LEU A 478 -0.96 21.06 -25.70
N ILE A 479 -0.91 19.79 -25.32
CA ILE A 479 -2.08 18.93 -25.13
C ILE A 479 -1.83 18.13 -23.86
N PRO A 480 -2.26 18.62 -22.68
CA PRO A 480 -2.02 17.94 -21.41
C PRO A 480 -2.45 16.48 -21.46
N LEU A 481 -1.69 15.60 -20.80
CA LEU A 481 -1.93 14.16 -20.86
C LEU A 481 -3.37 13.77 -20.47
N GLY A 482 -3.99 14.49 -19.53
CA GLY A 482 -5.38 14.29 -19.14
C GLY A 482 -6.38 14.56 -20.28
N ASP A 483 -6.11 15.57 -21.09
CA ASP A 483 -6.94 15.95 -22.23
C ASP A 483 -6.76 14.94 -23.37
N LEU A 484 -5.51 14.53 -23.61
CA LEU A 484 -5.16 13.50 -24.59
C LEU A 484 -5.81 12.14 -24.25
N LEU A 485 -5.88 11.80 -22.97
CA LEU A 485 -6.58 10.61 -22.46
C LEU A 485 -8.10 10.66 -22.69
N SER A 486 -8.66 11.86 -22.74
CA SER A 486 -10.10 12.10 -22.81
C SER A 486 -10.60 12.24 -24.24
N ASN A 487 -9.76 12.76 -25.14
CA ASN A 487 -10.11 12.91 -26.54
C ASN A 487 -8.85 12.98 -27.42
N THR A 488 -8.61 11.97 -28.25
CA THR A 488 -7.53 12.00 -29.26
C THR A 488 -7.96 12.61 -30.59
N ASP A 489 -9.26 12.89 -30.78
CA ASP A 489 -9.76 13.46 -32.04
C ASP A 489 -9.25 14.89 -32.29
N VAL A 490 -8.84 15.59 -31.23
CA VAL A 490 -8.24 16.95 -31.29
C VAL A 490 -7.00 17.04 -32.17
N ILE A 491 -6.33 15.90 -32.45
CA ILE A 491 -5.16 15.83 -33.32
C ILE A 491 -5.28 14.76 -34.41
N LYS A 492 -6.49 14.28 -34.69
CA LYS A 492 -6.72 13.20 -35.67
C LYS A 492 -6.28 13.54 -37.08
N GLU A 493 -6.27 14.83 -37.45
CA GLU A 493 -5.76 15.29 -38.74
C GLU A 493 -4.24 15.05 -38.92
N TYR A 494 -3.50 14.83 -37.82
CA TYR A 494 -2.06 14.57 -37.83
C TYR A 494 -1.71 13.08 -37.71
N LYS A 495 -2.69 12.18 -37.88
CA LYS A 495 -2.55 10.74 -37.62
C LYS A 495 -1.44 10.04 -38.41
N ASP A 496 -1.13 10.58 -39.60
CA ASP A 496 -0.11 10.07 -40.52
C ASP A 496 1.20 10.88 -40.50
N ARG A 497 1.31 11.92 -39.67
CA ARG A 497 2.56 12.67 -39.50
C ARG A 497 3.43 12.02 -38.42
N GLU A 498 4.75 12.14 -38.57
CA GLU A 498 5.68 11.84 -37.50
C GLU A 498 5.47 12.81 -36.32
N MET A 499 5.31 12.26 -35.11
CA MET A 499 5.07 13.03 -33.89
C MET A 499 6.10 12.71 -32.81
N VAL A 500 6.46 13.71 -32.01
CA VAL A 500 7.29 13.53 -30.81
C VAL A 500 6.52 14.02 -29.59
N ALA A 501 6.24 13.10 -28.66
CA ALA A 501 5.61 13.41 -27.39
C ALA A 501 6.67 13.87 -26.37
N ILE A 502 6.40 14.97 -25.69
CA ILE A 502 7.31 15.65 -24.77
C ILE A 502 6.67 15.77 -23.40
N CYS A 503 7.42 15.39 -22.36
CA CYS A 503 7.03 15.72 -20.99
C CYS A 503 8.24 16.16 -20.18
N HIS A 504 8.11 16.29 -18.85
CA HIS A 504 9.21 16.75 -18.02
C HIS A 504 10.43 15.79 -18.04
N SER A 505 10.21 14.49 -17.95
CA SER A 505 11.28 13.48 -17.78
C SER A 505 11.24 12.29 -18.77
N GLY A 506 10.24 12.24 -19.65
CA GLY A 506 9.99 11.13 -20.60
C GLY A 506 8.87 10.16 -20.19
N SER A 507 8.41 10.16 -18.93
CA SER A 507 7.41 9.17 -18.48
C SER A 507 5.97 9.44 -18.96
N ARG A 508 5.49 10.69 -18.86
CA ARG A 508 4.13 11.07 -19.32
C ARG A 508 4.04 11.07 -20.85
N SER A 509 5.12 11.40 -21.54
CA SER A 509 5.20 11.36 -23.00
C SER A 509 5.19 9.94 -23.56
N MET A 510 5.81 8.97 -22.88
CA MET A 510 5.66 7.55 -23.22
C MET A 510 4.21 7.09 -23.07
N MET A 511 3.53 7.52 -22.01
CA MET A 511 2.10 7.23 -21.82
C MET A 511 1.23 7.85 -22.92
N ALA A 512 1.51 9.12 -23.29
CA ALA A 512 0.87 9.79 -24.42
C ALA A 512 1.07 9.05 -25.75
N ALA A 513 2.31 8.62 -26.02
CA ALA A 513 2.63 7.85 -27.22
C ALA A 513 1.86 6.53 -27.27
N GLN A 514 1.69 5.84 -26.14
CA GLN A 514 0.88 4.62 -26.06
C GLN A 514 -0.61 4.86 -26.32
N ILE A 515 -1.14 5.97 -25.84
CA ILE A 515 -2.54 6.35 -26.08
C ILE A 515 -2.73 6.63 -27.57
N LEU A 516 -1.85 7.45 -28.16
CA LEU A 516 -1.96 7.80 -29.57
C LEU A 516 -1.75 6.60 -30.49
N ALA A 517 -0.77 5.73 -30.20
CA ALA A 517 -0.55 4.50 -30.96
C ALA A 517 -1.80 3.61 -30.94
N ARG A 518 -2.48 3.49 -29.79
CA ARG A 518 -3.75 2.76 -29.66
C ARG A 518 -4.90 3.43 -30.43
N SER A 519 -4.93 4.76 -30.48
CA SER A 519 -5.87 5.53 -31.32
C SER A 519 -5.52 5.51 -32.81
N GLY A 520 -4.52 4.72 -33.21
CA GLY A 520 -4.16 4.42 -34.60
C GLY A 520 -3.20 5.40 -35.26
N PHE A 521 -2.58 6.28 -34.48
CA PHE A 521 -1.47 7.12 -34.96
C PHE A 521 -0.25 6.22 -35.17
N ARG A 522 0.43 6.37 -36.32
CA ARG A 522 1.37 5.35 -36.79
C ARG A 522 2.83 5.64 -36.46
N ASP A 523 3.22 6.90 -36.42
CA ASP A 523 4.62 7.31 -36.22
C ASP A 523 4.73 8.28 -35.04
N ILE A 524 4.88 7.72 -33.84
CA ILE A 524 5.01 8.49 -32.61
C ILE A 524 6.28 8.09 -31.88
N ARG A 525 7.03 9.10 -31.45
CA ARG A 525 8.23 8.93 -30.66
C ARG A 525 8.10 9.56 -29.29
N ASN A 526 8.74 8.95 -28.31
CA ASN A 526 8.91 9.54 -26.99
C ASN A 526 10.26 10.28 -26.91
N LEU A 527 10.26 11.53 -26.44
CA LEU A 527 11.50 12.28 -26.20
C LEU A 527 12.17 11.76 -24.92
N THR A 528 13.25 11.00 -25.08
CA THR A 528 14.01 10.43 -23.96
C THR A 528 14.62 11.53 -23.11
N GLY A 529 14.33 11.50 -21.81
CA GLY A 529 14.81 12.51 -20.85
C GLY A 529 13.98 13.80 -20.78
N GLY A 530 13.06 14.01 -21.72
CA GLY A 530 12.12 15.12 -21.75
C GLY A 530 12.76 16.51 -21.65
N MET A 531 11.96 17.47 -21.17
CA MET A 531 12.39 18.86 -21.02
C MET A 531 13.50 19.06 -19.98
N MET A 532 13.61 18.17 -19.00
CA MET A 532 14.68 18.21 -18.00
C MET A 532 16.06 18.08 -18.66
N MET A 533 16.24 17.09 -19.55
CA MET A 533 17.52 16.92 -20.24
C MET A 533 17.72 18.00 -21.31
N TRP A 534 16.65 18.43 -22.00
CA TRP A 534 16.68 19.54 -22.97
C TRP A 534 17.25 20.82 -22.33
N GLN A 535 16.72 21.22 -21.18
CA GLN A 535 17.17 22.40 -20.45
C GLN A 535 18.58 22.21 -19.87
N ARG A 536 18.91 21.02 -19.36
CA ARG A 536 20.24 20.72 -18.83
C ARG A 536 21.35 20.82 -19.89
N LYS A 537 21.04 20.51 -21.15
CA LYS A 537 21.94 20.68 -22.29
C LYS A 537 22.03 22.13 -22.80
N GLY A 538 21.19 23.03 -22.28
CA GLY A 538 21.18 24.43 -22.69
C GLY A 538 20.49 24.67 -24.05
N TYR A 539 19.67 23.73 -24.53
CA TYR A 539 18.93 23.93 -25.77
C TYR A 539 17.83 25.00 -25.62
N PRO A 540 17.53 25.75 -26.69
CA PRO A 540 16.63 26.88 -26.64
C PRO A 540 15.22 26.46 -26.21
N ILE A 541 14.60 27.30 -25.39
CA ILE A 541 13.21 27.20 -24.97
C ILE A 541 12.49 28.50 -25.31
N LYS A 542 11.19 28.40 -25.56
CA LYS A 542 10.28 29.54 -25.58
C LYS A 542 9.48 29.57 -24.29
N HIS A 543 9.23 30.78 -23.82
CA HIS A 543 8.22 31.03 -22.80
C HIS A 543 6.91 31.38 -23.52
N GLY A 544 5.79 30.86 -23.04
CA GLY A 544 4.50 31.20 -23.66
C GLY A 544 4.21 32.68 -23.47
N LYS A 545 3.65 33.33 -24.50
CA LYS A 545 3.07 34.65 -24.32
C LYS A 545 1.78 34.49 -23.50
N LYS A 546 1.65 35.34 -22.47
CA LYS A 546 0.48 35.45 -21.62
C LYS A 546 -0.79 35.64 -22.44
#